data_AF-A0AAW0BP99-F1
#
_entry.id   AF-A0AAW0BP99-F1
#
_cell.length_a   1.000
_cell.length_b   1.000
_cell.length_c   1.000
_cell.angle_alpha   90.00
_cell.angle_beta   90.00
_cell.angle_gamma   90.00
#
_symmetry.space_group_name_H-M   'P 1'
#
loop_
_entity.id
_entity.type
_entity.pdbx_description
1 polymer ?
#
loop_
_entity_poly.entity_id
_entity_poly.type
_entity_poly.pdbx_seq_one_letter_code
_entity_poly.pdbx_strand_id
1 'polypeptide(L)'
;MSSFLQELTEGKIDFVGQQQVELISRVWLIGSTILSFVLGFAAQNLQVTFGFFGVSTLLLALIVLPPWPMFNRHPTQWLAVRSKSD
;
A
#
# COMPACT_ATOMS: atom_id res chain seq x y z
N MET A 1 8.49 21.86 -2.86
CA MET A 1 9.04 20.80 -1.99
C MET A 1 8.27 20.63 -0.68
N SER A 2 7.59 21.66 -0.15
CA SER A 2 6.70 21.51 1.02
C SER A 2 5.40 20.75 0.73
N SER A 3 4.84 20.88 -0.47
CA SER A 3 3.56 20.25 -0.84
C SER A 3 3.58 18.72 -0.78
N PHE A 4 4.62 18.07 -1.31
CA PHE A 4 4.73 16.61 -1.32
C PHE A 4 4.88 16.02 0.10
N LEU A 5 5.67 16.68 0.95
CA LEU A 5 5.80 16.26 2.35
C LEU A 5 4.49 16.45 3.11
N GLN A 6 3.75 17.52 2.81
CA GLN A 6 2.45 17.77 3.38
C GLN A 6 1.41 16.73 2.94
N GLU A 7 1.37 16.38 1.65
CA GLU A 7 0.53 15.31 1.12
C GLU A 7 0.86 13.95 1.76
N LEU A 8 2.15 13.64 1.92
CA LEU A 8 2.60 12.43 2.63
C LEU A 8 2.12 12.40 4.08
N THR A 9 2.20 13.52 4.81
CA THR A 9 1.70 13.59 6.20
C THR A 9 0.17 13.56 6.28
N GLU A 10 -0.52 14.08 5.26
CA GLU A 10 -1.98 14.05 5.19
C GLU A 10 -2.49 12.65 4.82
N GLY A 11 -1.68 11.86 4.10
CA GLY A 11 -1.95 10.45 3.81
C GLY A 11 -3.25 10.23 3.04
N LYS A 12 -3.69 11.25 2.29
CA LYS A 12 -4.99 11.21 1.62
C LYS A 12 -4.92 10.27 0.43
N ILE A 13 -5.70 9.19 0.51
CA ILE A 13 -5.93 8.22 -0.58
C ILE A 13 -7.44 8.10 -0.77
N ASP A 14 -7.91 8.20 -2.01
CA ASP A 14 -9.34 8.08 -2.33
C ASP A 14 -9.87 6.64 -2.11
N PHE A 15 -11.19 6.46 -2.03
CA PHE A 15 -11.78 5.13 -1.77
C PHE A 15 -11.42 4.09 -2.84
N VAL A 16 -11.28 4.49 -4.10
CA VAL A 16 -10.94 3.58 -5.20
C VAL A 16 -9.48 3.17 -5.12
N GLY A 17 -8.60 4.13 -4.81
CA GLY A 17 -7.17 3.95 -4.56
C GLY A 17 -6.94 3.04 -3.36
N GLN A 18 -7.71 3.17 -2.28
CA GLN A 18 -7.63 2.27 -1.13
C GLN A 18 -7.90 0.81 -1.53
N GLN A 19 -8.92 0.55 -2.36
CA GLN A 19 -9.21 -0.79 -2.85
C GLN A 19 -8.08 -1.33 -3.75
N GLN A 20 -7.50 -0.48 -4.61
CA GLN A 20 -6.36 -0.86 -5.45
C GLN A 20 -5.15 -1.21 -4.60
N VAL A 21 -4.84 -0.38 -3.61
CA VAL A 21 -3.78 -0.59 -2.62
C VAL A 21 -3.95 -1.94 -1.90
N GLU A 22 -5.17 -2.27 -1.47
CA GLU A 22 -5.46 -3.53 -0.81
C GLU A 22 -5.22 -4.74 -1.73
N LEU A 23 -5.70 -4.66 -2.98
CA LEU A 23 -5.51 -5.74 -3.95
C LEU A 23 -4.03 -5.94 -4.29
N ILE A 24 -3.29 -4.86 -4.54
CA ILE A 24 -1.85 -4.90 -4.82
C ILE A 24 -1.11 -5.52 -3.64
N SER A 25 -1.39 -5.05 -2.43
CA SER A 25 -0.74 -5.55 -1.21
C SER A 25 -1.00 -7.02 -0.98
N ARG A 26 -2.24 -7.48 -1.15
CA ARG A 26 -2.61 -8.88 -0.97
C ARG A 26 -1.88 -9.79 -1.95
N VAL A 27 -1.91 -9.46 -3.23
CA VAL A 27 -1.26 -10.26 -4.28
C VAL A 27 0.26 -10.25 -4.09
N TRP A 28 0.85 -9.09 -3.81
CA TRP A 28 2.28 -8.93 -3.64
C TRP A 28 2.82 -9.70 -2.42
N LEU A 29 2.17 -9.57 -1.26
CA LEU A 29 2.59 -10.25 -0.04
C LEU A 29 2.47 -11.77 -0.17
N ILE A 30 1.38 -12.28 -0.75
CA ILE A 30 1.23 -13.72 -0.98
C ILE A 30 2.33 -14.23 -1.94
N GLY A 31 2.52 -13.57 -3.08
CA GLY A 31 3.52 -13.97 -4.08
C GLY A 31 4.95 -13.90 -3.52
N SER A 32 5.29 -12.82 -2.82
CA SER A 32 6.62 -12.68 -2.23
C SER A 32 6.86 -13.62 -1.06
N THR A 33 5.84 -13.97 -0.26
CA THR A 33 5.97 -14.99 0.79
C THR A 33 6.35 -16.34 0.19
N ILE A 34 5.64 -16.78 -0.86
CA ILE A 34 5.93 -18.05 -1.55
C ILE A 34 7.35 -18.02 -2.12
N LEU A 35 7.73 -16.94 -2.82
CA LEU A 35 9.06 -16.82 -3.42
C LEU A 35 10.17 -16.82 -2.36
N SER A 36 9.99 -16.05 -1.27
CA SER A 36 10.94 -16.00 -0.15
C SER A 36 11.14 -17.37 0.48
N PHE A 37 10.05 -18.10 0.66
CA PHE A 37 10.08 -19.45 1.23
C PHE A 37 10.83 -20.42 0.33
N VAL A 38 10.55 -20.43 -0.98
CA VAL A 38 11.26 -21.30 -1.94
C VAL A 38 12.75 -20.99 -1.98
N LEU A 39 13.13 -19.71 -2.05
CA LEU A 39 14.53 -19.29 -2.09
C LEU A 39 15.28 -19.65 -0.80
N GLY A 40 14.69 -19.37 0.37
CA GLY A 40 15.31 -19.69 1.63
C GLY A 40 15.35 -21.18 1.93
N PHE A 41 14.35 -21.95 1.46
CA PHE A 41 14.38 -23.41 1.50
C PHE A 41 15.49 -23.97 0.62
N ALA A 42 15.62 -23.49 -0.63
CA ALA A 42 16.72 -23.91 -1.52
C ALA A 42 18.10 -23.57 -0.94
N ALA A 43 18.23 -22.42 -0.28
CA ALA A 43 19.45 -21.99 0.40
C ALA A 43 19.67 -22.65 1.78
N GLN A 44 18.68 -23.40 2.30
CA GLN A 44 18.67 -23.96 3.67
C GLN A 44 18.99 -22.90 4.75
N ASN A 45 18.60 -21.64 4.52
CA ASN A 45 18.96 -20.51 5.40
C ASN A 45 17.76 -19.61 5.64
N LEU A 46 17.37 -19.51 6.91
CA LEU A 46 16.24 -18.71 7.36
C LEU A 46 16.47 -17.20 7.22
N GLN A 47 17.72 -16.74 7.29
CA GLN A 47 18.07 -15.33 7.07
C GLN A 47 17.77 -14.90 5.62
N VAL A 48 17.93 -15.82 4.66
CA VAL A 48 17.61 -15.54 3.25
C VAL A 48 16.10 -15.39 3.08
N THR A 49 15.29 -16.26 3.71
CA THR A 49 13.82 -16.14 3.70
C THR A 49 13.37 -14.78 4.23
N PHE A 50 13.79 -14.43 5.46
CA PHE A 50 13.36 -13.20 6.10
C PHE A 50 13.96 -11.95 5.46
N GLY A 51 15.20 -12.03 4.96
CA GLY A 51 15.86 -10.94 4.25
C GLY A 51 15.12 -10.61 2.94
N PHE A 52 14.82 -11.62 2.12
CA PHE A 52 14.09 -11.41 0.87
C PHE A 52 12.67 -10.91 1.14
N PHE A 53 11.96 -11.52 2.09
CA PHE A 53 10.61 -11.10 2.45
C PHE A 53 10.58 -9.67 3.01
N GLY A 54 11.54 -9.32 3.86
CA GLY A 54 11.69 -7.98 4.44
C GLY A 54 11.96 -6.93 3.38
N VAL A 55 12.90 -7.17 2.47
CA VAL A 55 13.18 -6.26 1.34
C VAL A 55 11.95 -6.10 0.45
N SER A 56 11.27 -7.21 0.11
CA SER A 56 10.02 -7.17 -0.67
C SER A 56 8.93 -6.35 0.01
N THR A 57 8.79 -6.49 1.34
CA THR A 57 7.79 -5.75 2.12
C THR A 57 8.12 -4.25 2.17
N LEU A 58 9.40 -3.89 2.30
CA LEU A 58 9.83 -2.49 2.23
C LEU A 58 9.56 -1.88 0.86
N LEU A 59 9.82 -2.63 -0.22
CA LEU A 59 9.49 -2.20 -1.58
C LEU A 59 7.99 -1.99 -1.76
N LEU A 60 7.16 -2.91 -1.25
CA LEU A 60 5.71 -2.76 -1.28
C LEU A 60 5.27 -1.50 -0.52
N ALA A 61 5.83 -1.26 0.68
CA ALA A 61 5.54 -0.07 1.47
C ALA A 61 5.87 1.21 0.70
N LEU A 62 7.00 1.26 -0.01
CA LEU A 62 7.36 2.40 -0.86
C LEU A 62 6.41 2.60 -2.05
N ILE A 63 5.81 1.52 -2.57
CA ILE A 63 4.85 1.59 -3.68
C ILE A 63 3.47 2.03 -3.20
N VAL A 64 3.03 1.53 -2.05
CA VAL A 64 1.63 1.66 -1.61
C VAL A 64 1.39 2.81 -0.63
N LEU A 65 2.36 3.13 0.24
CA LEU A 65 2.17 4.14 1.29
C LEU A 65 2.15 5.58 0.79
N PRO A 66 3.00 6.01 -0.16
CA PRO A 66 2.93 7.38 -0.65
C PRO A 66 1.59 7.61 -1.37
N PRO A 67 0.96 8.79 -1.18
CA PRO A 67 -0.31 9.13 -1.83
C PRO A 67 -0.06 9.51 -3.29
N TRP A 68 0.39 8.55 -4.09
CA TRP A 68 0.69 8.78 -5.49
C TRP A 68 -0.55 9.32 -6.21
N PRO A 69 -0.37 10.18 -7.22
CA PRO A 69 -1.48 10.71 -8.01
C PRO A 69 -2.30 9.62 -8.72
N MET A 70 -1.78 8.39 -8.82
CA MET A 70 -2.53 7.22 -9.31
C MET A 70 -3.67 6.82 -8.37
N PHE A 71 -3.48 6.94 -7.05
CA PHE A 71 -4.44 6.51 -6.03
C PHE A 71 -5.43 7.62 -5.60
N ASN A 72 -5.38 8.78 -6.25
CA ASN A 72 -6.19 9.96 -5.93
C ASN A 72 -6.94 10.52 -7.16
N ARG A 73 -7.24 9.67 -8.14
CA ARG A 73 -7.88 10.09 -9.39
C ARG A 73 -9.39 10.29 -9.28
N HIS A 74 -10.02 9.74 -8.25
CA HIS A 74 -11.47 9.74 -8.08
C HIS A 74 -11.83 10.46 -6.76
N PRO A 75 -11.88 11.81 -6.76
CA PRO A 75 -12.22 12.56 -5.57
C PRO A 75 -13.63 12.18 -5.10
N THR A 76 -13.72 11.86 -3.81
CA THR A 76 -14.94 11.37 -3.19
C THR A 76 -15.93 12.53 -3.00
N GLN A 77 -17.09 12.44 -3.65
CA GLN A 77 -18.15 13.42 -3.52
C GLN A 77 -18.97 13.13 -2.26
N TRP A 78 -18.82 13.96 -1.24
CA TRP A 78 -19.62 13.87 -0.01
C TRP A 78 -21.00 14.49 -0.24
N LEU A 79 -22.05 13.79 0.20
CA LEU A 79 -23.41 14.34 0.20
C LEU A 79 -23.50 15.46 1.25
N ALA A 80 -24.24 16.51 0.93
CA ALA A 80 -24.48 17.60 1.88
C ALA A 80 -25.19 17.09 3.15
N VAL A 81 -24.82 17.64 4.31
CA VAL A 81 -25.44 17.30 5.59
C VAL A 81 -26.92 17.64 5.51
N ARG A 82 -27.78 16.64 5.72
CA ARG A 82 -29.23 16.85 5.74
C ARG A 82 -29.57 17.75 6.92
N SER A 83 -30.06 18.97 6.64
CA SER A 83 -30.58 19.85 7.69
C SER A 83 -31.71 19.12 8.42
N LYS A 84 -31.60 19.04 9.75
CA LYS A 84 -32.65 18.52 10.61
C LYS A 84 -33.83 19.49 10.48
N SER A 85 -34.94 19.03 9.92
CA SER A 85 -36.21 19.76 9.97
C SER A 85 -36.74 19.62 11.39
N ASP A 86 -36.68 20.69 12.17
CA ASP A 86 -37.42 20.82 13.42
C ASP A 86 -38.93 20.86 13.16
#